data_AF-A0A1I0VJF4-F1
#
_entry.id   AF-A0A1I0VJF4-F1
#
_cell.length_a   1.000
_cell.length_b   1.000
_cell.length_c   1.000
_cell.angle_alpha   90.00
_cell.angle_beta   90.00
_cell.angle_gamma   90.00
#
_symmetry.space_group_name_H-M   'P 1'
#
loop_
_entity.id
_entity.type
_entity.pdbx_description
1 polymer ?
#
loop_
_entity_poly.entity_id
_entity_poly.type
_entity_poly.pdbx_seq_one_letter_code
_entity_poly.pdbx_strand_id
1 'polypeptide(L)'
;MKSFDKIAEDTQVQILNRVKTMDGDMSGIEGYLNLRDSKKTMTFMASVDDNGKWEHVSVSYNGETKKLPSWTEMCAVKDVFWNPEEEVHQIHPKESQYVHGYGRKENILHLWRPVSGWSEEE
;
A
#
# COMPACT_ATOMS: atom_id res chain seq x y z
N MET A 1 7.79 -2.65 -6.91
CA MET A 1 7.42 -3.11 -5.55
C MET A 1 8.24 -4.34 -5.23
N LYS A 2 8.65 -4.51 -3.97
CA LYS A 2 9.22 -5.78 -3.50
C LYS A 2 8.21 -6.90 -3.67
N SER A 3 8.67 -8.15 -3.83
CA SER A 3 7.76 -9.29 -3.89
C SER A 3 6.96 -9.43 -2.59
N PHE A 4 5.76 -9.99 -2.67
CA PHE A 4 4.92 -10.20 -1.47
C PHE A 4 5.59 -11.07 -0.42
N ASP A 5 6.39 -12.05 -0.84
CA ASP A 5 7.17 -12.87 0.10
C ASP A 5 8.27 -12.06 0.78
N LYS A 6 8.93 -11.15 0.04
CA LYS A 6 9.93 -10.26 0.64
C LYS A 6 9.31 -9.28 1.63
N ILE A 7 8.11 -8.78 1.33
CA ILE A 7 7.35 -7.92 2.24
C ILE A 7 6.94 -8.69 3.50
N ALA A 8 6.52 -9.96 3.37
CA ALA A 8 6.13 -10.80 4.50
C ALA A 8 7.30 -11.15 5.44
N GLU A 9 8.54 -11.04 4.99
CA GLU A 9 9.75 -11.19 5.83
C GLU A 9 10.06 -9.94 6.67
N ASP A 10 9.50 -8.76 6.34
CA ASP A 10 9.77 -7.54 7.12
C ASP A 10 9.16 -7.66 8.52
N THR A 11 9.99 -7.48 9.54
CA THR A 11 9.59 -7.50 10.96
C THR A 11 8.49 -6.49 11.32
N GLN A 12 8.27 -5.45 10.51
CA GLN A 12 7.20 -4.48 10.70
C GLN A 12 5.84 -5.01 10.23
N VAL A 13 5.83 -6.06 9.40
CA VAL A 13 4.65 -6.54 8.68
C VAL A 13 4.06 -7.78 9.35
N GLN A 14 2.75 -7.76 9.56
CA GLN A 14 1.97 -8.93 9.94
C GLN A 14 0.91 -9.18 8.86
N ILE A 15 1.05 -10.27 8.12
CA ILE A 15 0.08 -10.67 7.08
C ILE A 15 -1.15 -11.30 7.72
N LEU A 16 -2.33 -10.80 7.37
CA LEU A 16 -3.61 -11.35 7.80
C LEU A 16 -4.26 -12.19 6.71
N ASN A 17 -4.10 -11.78 5.46
CA ASN A 17 -4.70 -12.46 4.32
C ASN A 17 -3.89 -12.23 3.05
N ARG A 18 -4.03 -13.16 2.11
CA ARG A 18 -3.33 -13.22 0.83
C ARG A 18 -4.37 -13.31 -0.27
N VAL A 19 -4.34 -12.35 -1.18
CA VAL A 19 -5.27 -12.24 -2.30
C VAL A 19 -4.65 -12.93 -3.51
N LYS A 20 -5.45 -13.78 -4.17
CA LYS A 20 -5.05 -14.50 -5.37
C LYS A 20 -5.97 -14.15 -6.53
N THR A 21 -5.44 -14.21 -7.74
CA THR A 21 -6.22 -14.18 -8.98
C THR A 21 -7.06 -15.46 -9.12
N MET A 22 -7.96 -15.50 -10.10
CA MET A 22 -8.73 -16.71 -10.42
C MET A 22 -7.81 -17.88 -10.86
N ASP A 23 -6.66 -17.55 -11.47
CA ASP A 23 -5.66 -18.53 -11.91
C ASP A 23 -4.75 -19.01 -10.76
N GLY A 24 -4.90 -18.44 -9.56
CA GLY A 24 -4.20 -18.86 -8.35
C GLY A 24 -2.91 -18.10 -8.05
N ASP A 25 -2.52 -17.16 -8.91
CA ASP A 25 -1.35 -16.30 -8.73
C ASP A 25 -1.59 -15.28 -7.62
N MET A 26 -0.53 -14.94 -6.88
CA MET A 26 -0.61 -13.94 -5.81
C MET A 26 -0.80 -12.54 -6.41
N SER A 27 -1.90 -11.87 -6.09
CA SER A 27 -2.20 -10.50 -6.56
C SER A 27 -2.20 -9.46 -5.44
N GLY A 28 -2.18 -9.88 -4.18
CA GLY A 28 -2.09 -8.94 -3.07
C GLY A 28 -1.95 -9.58 -1.71
N ILE A 29 -1.72 -8.73 -0.72
CA ILE A 29 -1.63 -9.06 0.69
C ILE A 29 -2.26 -7.93 1.51
N GLU A 30 -2.90 -8.29 2.61
CA GLU A 30 -3.43 -7.33 3.56
C GLU A 30 -2.97 -7.68 4.98
N GLY A 31 -2.82 -6.66 5.81
CA GLY A 31 -2.31 -6.88 7.14
C GLY A 31 -2.08 -5.64 7.96
N TYR A 32 -1.25 -5.80 8.98
CA TYR A 32 -0.81 -4.72 9.85
C TYR A 32 0.63 -4.34 9.59
N LEU A 33 0.90 -3.03 9.62
CA LEU A 33 2.23 -2.45 9.56
C LEU A 33 2.51 -1.71 10.88
N ASN A 34 3.51 -2.17 11.63
CA ASN A 34 3.97 -1.56 12.86
C ASN A 34 5.14 -0.61 12.57
N LEU A 35 4.90 0.70 12.68
CA LEU A 35 5.92 1.70 12.39
C LEU A 35 6.93 1.79 13.54
N ARG A 36 8.22 1.58 13.20
CA ARG A 36 9.34 1.55 14.18
C ARG A 36 9.39 2.79 15.07
N ASP A 37 9.23 3.97 14.48
CA ASP A 37 9.50 5.25 15.16
C ASP A 37 8.30 5.84 15.90
N SER A 38 7.08 5.31 15.69
CA SER A 38 5.86 5.94 16.22
C SER A 38 5.03 5.07 17.15
N LYS A 39 5.38 3.78 17.34
CA LYS A 39 4.54 2.79 18.05
C LYS A 39 3.10 2.70 17.51
N LYS A 40 2.84 3.24 16.32
CA LYS A 40 1.53 3.18 15.66
C LYS A 40 1.47 1.97 14.75
N THR A 41 0.30 1.37 14.69
CA THR A 41 -0.03 0.30 13.77
C THR A 41 -0.96 0.82 12.70
N MET A 42 -0.66 0.52 11.45
CA MET A 42 -1.51 0.80 10.29
C MET A 42 -2.13 -0.49 9.78
N THR A 43 -3.37 -0.42 9.28
CA THR A 43 -3.83 -1.46 8.36
C THR A 43 -3.36 -1.10 6.96
N PHE A 44 -2.88 -2.09 6.22
CA PHE A 44 -2.53 -1.92 4.82
C PHE A 44 -3.21 -2.97 3.93
N MET A 45 -3.36 -2.60 2.67
CA MET A 45 -3.56 -3.52 1.55
C MET A 45 -2.55 -3.17 0.47
N ALA A 46 -1.75 -4.15 0.08
CA ALA A 46 -0.79 -4.06 -1.01
C ALA A 46 -1.20 -5.01 -2.12
N SER A 47 -1.21 -4.54 -3.37
CA SER A 47 -1.66 -5.32 -4.51
C SER A 47 -0.94 -4.94 -5.79
N VAL A 48 -0.98 -5.86 -6.74
CA VAL A 48 -0.69 -5.58 -8.14
C VAL A 48 -2.00 -5.73 -8.90
N ASP A 49 -2.51 -4.63 -9.48
CA ASP A 49 -3.85 -4.54 -10.05
C ASP A 49 -3.89 -4.55 -11.60
N ASP A 50 -5.10 -4.43 -12.15
CA ASP A 50 -5.45 -4.25 -13.57
C ASP A 50 -4.57 -5.05 -14.56
N ASN A 51 -4.71 -6.37 -14.55
CA ASN A 51 -3.91 -7.30 -15.38
C ASN A 51 -2.39 -7.18 -15.18
N GLY A 52 -1.92 -6.72 -14.02
CA GLY A 52 -0.49 -6.62 -13.72
C GLY A 52 0.13 -5.26 -14.09
N LYS A 53 -0.64 -4.18 -14.12
CA LYS A 53 -0.17 -2.87 -14.60
C LYS A 53 0.23 -1.91 -13.49
N TRP A 54 -0.45 -1.91 -12.35
CA TRP A 54 -0.10 -1.02 -11.25
C TRP A 54 0.20 -1.77 -9.97
N GLU A 55 1.18 -1.24 -9.28
CA GLU A 55 1.51 -1.54 -7.91
C GLU A 55 0.78 -0.53 -7.03
N HIS A 56 0.08 -1.04 -6.03
CA HIS A 56 -0.76 -0.24 -5.16
C HIS A 56 -0.52 -0.60 -3.70
N VAL A 57 -0.39 0.41 -2.85
CA VAL A 57 -0.51 0.26 -1.40
C VAL A 57 -1.50 1.29 -0.89
N SER A 58 -2.44 0.83 -0.08
CA SER A 58 -3.30 1.69 0.73
C SER A 58 -3.04 1.48 2.20
N VAL A 59 -3.05 2.55 2.97
CA VAL A 59 -2.84 2.51 4.42
C VAL A 59 -3.80 3.44 5.15
N SER A 60 -4.21 3.01 6.33
CA SER A 60 -4.86 3.85 7.34
C SER A 60 -4.34 3.45 8.71
N TYR A 61 -4.49 4.31 9.71
CA TYR A 61 -4.27 3.86 11.09
C TYR A 61 -5.22 2.71 11.44
N ASN A 62 -4.74 1.81 12.29
CA ASN A 62 -5.58 0.75 12.85
C ASN A 62 -6.48 1.33 13.96
N GLY A 63 -7.75 0.93 13.98
CA GLY A 63 -8.77 1.46 14.90
C GLY A 63 -9.52 2.70 14.38
N GLU A 64 -10.43 3.22 15.19
CA GLU A 64 -11.27 4.37 14.83
C GLU A 64 -10.51 5.69 15.08
N THR A 65 -10.08 6.35 14.01
CA THR A 65 -9.47 7.69 14.08
C THR A 65 -9.75 8.51 12.84
N LYS A 66 -9.90 9.82 13.03
CA LYS A 66 -10.06 10.80 11.94
C LYS A 66 -8.72 11.36 11.43
N LYS A 67 -7.60 10.74 11.80
CA LYS A 67 -6.26 11.21 11.44
C LYS A 67 -5.77 10.53 10.17
N LEU A 68 -5.07 11.30 9.34
CA LEU A 68 -4.31 10.78 8.21
C LEU A 68 -2.89 10.39 8.65
N PRO A 69 -2.29 9.37 8.02
CA PRO A 69 -0.85 9.19 8.06
C PRO A 69 -0.13 10.49 7.69
N SER A 70 0.88 10.86 8.46
CA SER A 70 1.76 12.00 8.16
C SER A 70 2.70 11.68 7.00
N TRP A 71 3.30 12.71 6.41
CA TRP A 71 4.33 12.56 5.37
C TRP A 71 5.44 11.58 5.78
N THR A 72 6.02 11.76 6.96
CA THR A 72 7.09 10.88 7.48
C THR A 72 6.65 9.42 7.58
N GLU A 73 5.40 9.17 7.97
CA GLU A 73 4.87 7.80 8.06
C GLU A 73 4.61 7.21 6.67
N MET A 74 4.18 8.03 5.70
CA MET A 74 4.06 7.60 4.30
C MET A 74 5.42 7.29 3.67
N CYS A 75 6.49 8.00 4.04
CA CYS A 75 7.86 7.63 3.65
C CYS A 75 8.23 6.24 4.22
N ALA A 76 7.95 5.99 5.50
CA ALA A 76 8.20 4.68 6.10
C ALA A 76 7.38 3.56 5.45
N VAL A 77 6.14 3.83 5.04
CA VAL A 77 5.34 2.92 4.24
C VAL A 77 6.04 2.63 2.91
N LYS A 78 6.47 3.67 2.16
CA LYS A 78 7.21 3.49 0.90
C LYS A 78 8.43 2.57 1.08
N ASP A 79 9.22 2.80 2.12
CA ASP A 79 10.45 2.05 2.38
C ASP A 79 10.21 0.56 2.65
N VAL A 80 9.03 0.19 3.16
CA VAL A 80 8.65 -1.21 3.38
C VAL A 80 8.29 -1.88 2.05
N PHE A 81 7.45 -1.25 1.23
CA PHE A 81 6.85 -1.89 0.05
C PHE A 81 7.69 -1.73 -1.23
N TRP A 82 8.49 -0.68 -1.36
CA TRP A 82 9.31 -0.38 -2.54
C TRP A 82 10.79 -0.24 -2.19
N ASN A 83 11.65 -0.33 -3.20
CA ASN A 83 13.07 -0.02 -3.09
C ASN A 83 13.29 1.51 -3.03
N PRO A 84 14.45 1.96 -2.52
CA PRO A 84 14.74 3.39 -2.35
C PRO A 84 14.52 4.22 -3.64
N GLU A 85 15.03 3.73 -4.77
CA GLU A 85 14.97 4.41 -6.08
C GLU A 85 13.65 4.21 -6.83
N GLU A 86 12.70 3.44 -6.29
CA GLU A 86 11.39 3.29 -6.92
C GLU A 86 10.49 4.48 -6.55
N GLU A 87 10.21 5.31 -7.56
CA GLU A 87 9.26 6.42 -7.46
C GLU A 87 7.81 5.94 -7.37
N VAL A 88 7.05 6.51 -6.43
CA VAL A 88 5.62 6.25 -6.20
C VAL A 88 4.86 7.57 -6.10
N HIS A 89 3.62 7.60 -6.56
CA HIS A 89 2.77 8.78 -6.52
C HIS A 89 1.61 8.59 -5.54
N GLN A 90 1.27 9.65 -4.80
CA GLN A 90 0.02 9.76 -4.07
C GLN A 90 -0.98 10.53 -4.91
N ILE A 91 -2.07 9.87 -5.31
CA ILE A 91 -3.02 10.39 -6.28
C ILE A 91 -4.32 10.78 -5.58
N HIS A 92 -4.92 11.89 -6.01
CA HIS A 92 -6.30 12.25 -5.72
C HIS A 92 -7.16 11.87 -6.94
N PRO A 93 -7.92 10.75 -6.89
CA PRO A 93 -8.83 10.40 -7.97
C PRO A 93 -9.89 11.48 -8.22
N LYS A 94 -10.64 11.34 -9.32
CA LYS A 94 -11.90 12.08 -9.47
C LYS A 94 -12.80 11.73 -8.28
N GLU A 95 -13.57 12.71 -7.78
CA GLU A 95 -14.45 12.51 -6.63
C GLU A 95 -15.45 11.35 -6.85
N SER A 96 -15.95 11.18 -8.07
CA SER A 96 -16.82 10.06 -8.45
C SER A 96 -16.16 8.68 -8.40
N GLN A 97 -14.83 8.65 -8.28
CA GLN A 97 -14.00 7.46 -8.19
C GLN A 97 -13.28 7.36 -6.85
N TYR A 98 -13.59 8.23 -5.89
CA TYR A 98 -13.13 8.07 -4.52
C TYR A 98 -13.69 6.77 -3.96
N VAL A 99 -12.80 5.80 -3.81
CA VAL A 99 -13.09 4.58 -3.07
C VAL A 99 -12.96 4.95 -1.59
N HIS A 100 -14.06 5.41 -0.99
CA HIS A 100 -14.19 5.45 0.46
C HIS A 100 -14.14 3.99 0.94
N GLY A 101 -12.99 3.55 1.47
CA GLY A 101 -12.58 2.14 1.50
C GLY A 101 -13.58 1.11 2.01
N TYR A 102 -13.33 -0.15 1.58
CA TYR A 102 -14.02 -1.34 2.08
C TYR A 102 -13.98 -1.37 3.61
N GLY A 103 -15.14 -1.35 4.26
CA GLY A 103 -15.25 -1.49 5.72
C GLY A 103 -15.15 -0.22 6.57
N ARG A 104 -15.52 0.96 6.05
CA ARG A 104 -15.63 2.23 6.82
C ARG A 104 -14.31 2.82 7.34
N LYS A 105 -13.19 2.52 6.70
CA LYS A 105 -11.92 3.19 7.02
C LYS A 105 -11.90 4.56 6.33
N GLU A 106 -12.18 5.61 7.10
CA GLU A 106 -11.91 6.99 6.70
C GLU A 106 -10.39 7.24 6.70
N ASN A 107 -9.93 8.27 5.98
CA ASN A 107 -8.53 8.73 6.00
C ASN A 107 -7.49 7.70 5.52
N ILE A 108 -7.82 7.01 4.42
CA ILE A 108 -6.89 6.13 3.71
C ILE A 108 -6.03 6.98 2.77
N LEU A 109 -4.72 6.73 2.79
CA LEU A 109 -3.81 7.25 1.77
C LEU A 109 -3.34 6.12 0.87
N HIS A 110 -3.09 6.45 -0.39
CA HIS A 110 -2.76 5.50 -1.44
C HIS A 110 -1.42 5.89 -2.10
N LEU A 111 -0.58 4.90 -2.36
CA LEU A 111 0.63 5.02 -3.16
C LEU A 111 0.50 4.11 -4.39
N TRP A 112 0.88 4.66 -5.54
CA TRP A 112 0.73 4.02 -6.84
C TRP A 112 2.03 4.09 -7.64
N ARG A 113 2.32 3.03 -8.40
CA ARG A 113 3.43 2.99 -9.36
C ARG A 113 3.09 2.03 -10.51
N PRO A 114 3.37 2.36 -11.78
CA PRO A 114 3.27 1.39 -12.87
C PRO A 114 4.28 0.27 -12.66
N VAL A 115 3.89 -0.98 -12.90
CA VAL A 115 4.78 -2.15 -12.80
C VAL A 115 6.00 -2.01 -13.73
N SER A 116 5.82 -1.36 -14.89
CA SER A 116 6.91 -1.05 -15.83
C SER A 116 7.87 0.06 -15.35
N GLY A 117 7.56 0.73 -14.24
CA GLY A 117 8.12 2.03 -13.90
C GLY A 117 7.49 3.16 -14.73
N TRP A 118 7.79 4.40 -14.34
CA TRP A 118 7.43 5.58 -15.12
C TRP A 118 8.33 5.66 -16.35
N SER A 119 7.75 5.94 -17.51
CA SER A 119 8.56 6.28 -18.68
C SER A 119 9.24 7.62 -18.44
N GLU A 120 10.54 7.70 -18.73
CA GLU A 120 11.21 8.98 -18.90
C GLU A 120 10.60 9.62 -20.17
N GLU A 121 9.68 10.56 -20.00
CA GLU A 121 9.37 11.50 -21.07
C GLU A 121 10.51 12.53 -21.08
N GLU A 122 11.36 12.47 -22.11
CA GLU A 122 12.33 13.53 -22.46
C GLU A 122 11.63 14.79 -22.97
#